data_AF-A0A4R8I3B0-F1
#
_entry.id   AF-A0A4R8I3B0-F1
#
_cell.length_a   1.000
_cell.length_b   1.000
_cell.length_c   1.000
_cell.angle_alpha   90.00
_cell.angle_beta   90.00
_cell.angle_gamma   90.00
#
_symmetry.space_group_name_H-M   'P 1'
#
loop_
_entity.id
_entity.type
_entity.pdbx_description
1 polymer ?
#
loop_
_entity_poly.entity_id
_entity_poly.type
_entity_poly.pdbx_seq_one_letter_code
_entity_poly.pdbx_strand_id
1 'polypeptide(L)' 'MSTITLHNESENQLKLIEALLKELNIKFEVSKKEKLTDWQRKQLQEGIEQANQGEFFTEDEAEKILDKCFK' A
#
# COMPACT_ATOMS: atom_id res chain seq x y z
N MET A 1 -1.21 6.66 20.58
CA MET A 1 -0.73 7.74 19.69
C MET A 1 -1.70 7.82 18.52
N SER A 2 -2.15 9.00 18.15
CA SER A 2 -3.08 9.18 17.03
C SER A 2 -2.27 9.51 15.78
N THR A 3 -2.33 8.65 14.76
CA THR A 3 -1.66 8.86 13.48
C THR A 3 -2.64 9.46 12.49
N ILE A 4 -2.26 10.58 11.87
CA ILE A 4 -3.03 11.21 10.79
C ILE A 4 -2.33 10.90 9.47
N THR A 5 -3.00 10.20 8.57
CA THR A 5 -2.50 9.95 7.21
C THR A 5 -3.06 11.02 6.28
N LEU A 6 -2.17 11.78 5.65
CA LEU A 6 -2.54 12.84 4.72
C LEU A 6 -2.23 12.38 3.29
N HIS A 7 -3.27 12.33 2.46
CA HIS A 7 -3.14 12.11 1.02
C HIS A 7 -3.10 13.48 0.34
N ASN A 8 -1.91 13.92 -0.08
CA ASN A 8 -1.74 15.18 -0.79
C ASN A 8 -1.49 14.94 -2.27
N GLU A 9 -2.13 15.77 -3.11
CA GLU A 9 -1.99 15.72 -4.57
C GLU A 9 -0.88 16.67 -5.06
N SER A 10 -0.39 17.58 -4.19
CA SER A 10 0.64 18.56 -4.51
C SER A 10 1.73 18.65 -3.43
N GLU A 11 2.99 18.77 -3.86
CA GLU A 11 4.12 19.07 -2.96
C GLU A 11 3.95 20.39 -2.20
N ASN A 12 3.25 21.36 -2.78
CA ASN A 12 3.02 22.66 -2.14
C ASN A 12 2.07 22.54 -0.94
N GLN A 13 1.08 21.64 -1.00
CA GLN A 13 0.17 21.39 0.11
C GLN A 13 0.90 20.74 1.29
N LEU A 14 1.87 19.85 1.03
CA LEU A 14 2.70 19.23 2.05
C LEU A 14 3.54 20.27 2.79
N LYS A 15 4.18 21.19 2.07
CA LYS A 15 4.97 22.27 2.66
C LYS A 15 4.16 23.20 3.56
N LEU A 16 2.92 23.52 3.17
CA LEU A 16 2.02 24.34 3.99
C LEU A 16 1.65 23.65 5.30
N ILE A 17 1.37 22.34 5.26
CA ILE A 17 1.02 21.57 6.45
C ILE A 17 2.22 21.44 7.38
N GLU A 18 3.41 21.17 6.85
CA GLU A 18 4.64 21.13 7.65
C GLU A 18 4.91 22.47 8.35
N ALA A 19 4.69 23.60 7.66
CA ALA A 19 4.84 24.93 8.24
C ALA A 19 3.84 25.17 9.37
N LEU A 20 2.57 24.81 9.17
CA LEU A 20 1.53 24.93 10.19
C LEU A 20 1.83 24.09 11.44
N LEU A 21 2.28 22.84 11.27
CA LEU A 21 2.60 21.95 12.40
C LEU A 21 3.81 22.46 13.20
N LYS A 22 4.79 23.09 12.53
CA LYS A 22 5.93 23.75 13.19
C LYS A 22 5.50 24.96 14.01
N GLU A 23 4.64 25.83 13.46
CA GLU A 23 4.05 26.97 14.17
C GLU A 23 3.31 26.54 15.44
N LEU A 24 2.57 25.42 15.37
CA LEU A 24 1.86 24.84 16.50
C LEU A 24 2.76 24.08 17.49
N ASN A 25 4.07 24.03 17.24
CA ASN A 25 5.08 23.32 18.02
C ASN A 25 4.75 21.83 18.24
N ILE A 26 4.07 21.22 17.27
CA ILE A 26 3.70 19.81 17.29
C ILE A 26 4.90 19.00 16.78
N LYS A 27 5.31 17.98 17.52
CA LYS A 27 6.33 17.01 17.04
C LYS A 27 5.69 16.07 16.02
N PHE A 28 6.26 15.99 14.83
CA PHE A 28 5.80 15.10 13.78
C PHE A 28 6.98 14.45 13.03
N GLU A 29 6.71 13.30 12.43
CA GLU A 29 7.62 12.62 11.51
C GLU A 29 6.94 12.48 10.15
N VAL A 30 7.67 12.81 9.09
CA VAL A 30 7.17 12.66 7.72
C VAL A 30 7.72 11.36 7.15
N SER A 31 6.89 10.32 7.11
CA SER A 31 7.17 9.12 6.34
C SER A 31 6.58 9.28 4.93
N LYS A 32 7.44 9.37 3.91
CA LYS A 32 6.96 9.28 2.52
C LYS A 32 6.50 7.84 2.28
N LYS A 33 5.35 7.67 1.62
CA LYS A 33 4.97 6.34 1.11
C LYS A 33 6.08 5.86 0.19
N GLU A 34 6.66 4.72 0.50
CA GLU A 34 7.57 4.04 -0.41
C GLU A 34 6.82 3.78 -1.72
N LYS A 35 7.50 4.04 -2.84
CA LYS A 35 6.99 3.59 -4.13
C LYS A 35 7.00 2.06 -4.10
N LEU A 36 5.93 1.46 -4.64
CA LEU A 36 5.93 0.03 -4.90
C LEU A 36 7.19 -0.34 -5.68
N THR A 37 7.89 -1.37 -5.22
CA THR A 37 8.98 -1.95 -6.00
C THR A 37 8.44 -2.53 -7.31
N ASP A 38 9.31 -2.72 -8.30
CA ASP A 38 8.89 -3.31 -9.58
C ASP A 38 8.28 -4.69 -9.40
N TRP A 39 8.81 -5.47 -8.44
CA TRP A 39 8.25 -6.78 -8.08
C TRP A 39 6.83 -6.64 -7.50
N GLN A 40 6.62 -5.73 -6.53
CA GLN A 40 5.30 -5.52 -5.93
C GLN A 40 4.27 -5.01 -6.96
N ARG A 41 4.70 -4.09 -7.84
CA ARG A 41 3.84 -3.59 -8.93
C ARG A 41 3.45 -4.71 -9.88
N LYS A 42 4.39 -5.58 -10.24
CA LYS A 42 4.16 -6.75 -11.10
C LYS A 42 3.15 -7.72 -10.46
N GLN A 43 3.33 -8.06 -9.18
CA GLN A 43 2.39 -8.96 -8.46
C GLN A 43 0.98 -8.38 -8.39
N LEU A 44 0.84 -7.08 -8.12
CA LEU A 44 -0.47 -6.43 -8.12
C LEU A 44 -1.14 -6.48 -9.50
N GLN A 45 -0.37 -6.25 -10.57
CA GLN A 45 -0.88 -6.27 -11.92
C GLN A 45 -1.30 -7.69 -12.35
N GLU A 46 -0.49 -8.70 -12.05
CA GLU A 46 -0.83 -10.11 -12.29
C GLU A 46 -2.09 -10.52 -11.53
N GLY A 47 -2.23 -10.13 -10.27
CA GLY A 47 -3.44 -10.40 -9.48
C GLY A 47 -4.70 -9.73 -10.04
N ILE A 48 -4.59 -8.50 -10.56
CA ILE A 48 -5.70 -7.80 -11.23
C ILE A 48 -6.09 -8.54 -12.52
N GLU A 49 -5.11 -8.97 -13.31
CA GLU A 49 -5.35 -9.71 -14.56
C GLU A 49 -6.02 -11.07 -14.29
N GLN A 50 -5.52 -11.83 -13.31
CA GLN A 50 -6.11 -13.10 -12.87
C GLN A 50 -7.55 -12.91 -12.38
N ALA A 51 -7.80 -11.91 -11.53
CA ALA A 51 -9.15 -11.63 -11.04
C ALA A 51 -10.12 -11.24 -12.16
N ASN A 52 -9.68 -10.43 -13.13
CA ASN A 52 -10.50 -10.07 -14.30
C ASN A 52 -10.80 -11.26 -15.22
N GLN A 53 -9.91 -12.26 -15.26
CA GLN A 53 -10.11 -13.51 -15.99
C GLN A 53 -10.95 -14.53 -15.21
N GLY A 54 -11.32 -14.22 -13.96
CA GLY A 54 -12.02 -15.14 -13.06
C GLY A 54 -11.11 -16.23 -12.47
N GLU A 55 -9.79 -16.08 -12.64
CA GLU A 55 -8.77 -16.97 -12.07
C GLU A 55 -8.46 -16.58 -10.62
N PHE A 56 -9.43 -16.78 -9.74
CA PHE A 56 -9.22 -16.65 -8.29
C PHE A 56 -9.61 -17.95 -7.61
N PHE A 57 -8.90 -18.26 -6.53
CA PHE A 57 -9.16 -19.44 -5.72
C PHE A 57 -9.89 -19.03 -4.46
N THR A 58 -10.86 -19.85 -4.06
CA THR A 58 -11.35 -19.84 -2.69
C THR A 58 -10.25 -20.34 -1.75
N GLU A 59 -10.37 -20.03 -0.46
CA GLU A 59 -9.42 -20.46 0.57
C GLU A 59 -9.20 -21.99 0.55
N ASP A 60 -10.30 -22.75 0.45
CA ASP A 60 -10.28 -24.21 0.33
C ASP A 60 -9.56 -24.73 -0.93
N GLU A 61 -9.65 -24.01 -2.05
CA GLU A 61 -8.98 -24.37 -3.30
C GLU A 61 -7.48 -24.08 -3.24
N ALA A 62 -7.11 -22.95 -2.65
CA ALA A 62 -5.72 -22.58 -2.44
C ALA A 62 -5.02 -23.58 -1.52
N GLU A 63 -5.66 -23.98 -0.42
CA GLU A 63 -5.12 -24.96 0.54
C GLU A 63 -4.86 -26.32 -0.14
N LYS A 64 -5.81 -26.81 -0.95
CA LYS A 64 -5.63 -28.07 -1.71
C LYS A 64 -4.52 -28.02 -2.75
N ILE A 65 -4.26 -26.86 -3.35
CA ILE A 65 -3.16 -26.67 -4.31
C ILE A 65 -1.82 -26.69 -3.57
N LEU A 66 -1.73 -25.94 -2.47
CA LEU A 66 -0.52 -25.87 -1.64
C LEU A 66 -0.15 -27.24 -1.07
N ASP A 67 -1.13 -28.00 -0.58
CA ASP A 67 -0.93 -29.38 -0.09
C ASP A 67 -0.35 -30.33 -1.13
N LYS A 68 -0.58 -30.09 -2.43
CA LYS A 68 0.02 -30.88 -3.51
C LYS A 68 1.46 -30.46 -3.84
N CYS A 69 1.82 -29.20 -3.58
CA CYS A 69 3.15 -28.68 -3.84
C CYS A 69 4.16 -29.04 -2.74
N PHE A 70 3.70 -29.36 -1.53
CA PHE A 70 4.55 -29.71 -0.38
C PHE A 70 4.57 -31.22 -0.05
N LYS A 71 4.14 -32.09 -0.98
CA LYS A 71 4.31 -33.55 -0.95
C LYS A 71 5.50 -33.99 -1.80
#